data_AF-A0A6G1X5W2-F1
#
_entry.id   AF-A0A6G1X5W2-F1
#
_cell.length_a   1.000
_cell.length_b   1.000
_cell.length_c   1.000
_cell.angle_alpha   90.00
_cell.angle_beta   90.00
_cell.angle_gamma   90.00
#
_symmetry.space_group_name_H-M   'P 1'
#
loop_
_entity.id
_entity.type
_entity.pdbx_description
1 polymer ?
#
loop_
_entity_poly.entity_id
_entity_poly.type
_entity_poly.pdbx_seq_one_letter_code
_entity_poly.pdbx_strand_id
1 'polypeptide(L)'
;MSKDKKNQVSRRQFLNYTLTGVGGFMAAGMLAPMVRFAIDPVLQPDEGGEFVSAKISEEDITTEPKRVAFNVEQVDAWYESTVEKVAWVYKQEDGSIIALDPTCTHLGCFVGWNDNENYPEHFYCPCHDGLYTKDGVNVPNTPPTAPLAVYEHKIENGILYLGKAIPREEA
;
A
#
# COMPACT_ATOMS: atom_id res chain seq x y z
N MET A 1 28.73 33.23 57.41
CA MET A 1 29.38 32.01 56.84
C MET A 1 28.74 30.83 57.54
N SER A 2 27.93 29.99 56.90
CA SER A 2 28.27 29.09 55.79
C SER A 2 26.99 28.80 55.00
N LYS A 3 26.78 29.37 53.81
CA LYS A 3 26.93 28.69 52.50
C LYS A 3 26.97 27.15 52.57
N ASP A 4 26.06 26.54 51.80
CA ASP A 4 26.00 25.14 51.35
C ASP A 4 25.39 24.06 52.29
N LYS A 5 24.07 24.06 52.48
CA LYS A 5 23.32 22.78 52.61
C LYS A 5 22.79 22.39 51.23
N LYS A 6 23.70 21.88 50.40
CA LYS A 6 23.38 21.26 49.11
C LYS A 6 22.48 20.04 49.35
N ASN A 7 21.44 19.88 48.52
CA ASN A 7 20.51 18.76 48.46
C ASN A 7 21.12 17.43 48.93
N GLN A 8 20.81 17.00 50.17
CA GLN A 8 21.22 15.69 50.67
C GLN A 8 20.09 14.69 50.48
N VAL A 9 20.29 13.75 49.56
CA VAL A 9 19.37 12.65 49.28
C VAL A 9 19.28 11.76 50.54
N SER A 10 18.08 11.46 51.02
CA SER A 10 17.92 10.53 52.16
C SER A 10 18.32 9.10 51.76
N ARG A 11 18.75 8.27 52.71
CA ARG A 11 19.14 6.86 52.43
C ARG A 11 18.04 6.08 51.71
N ARG A 12 16.77 6.32 52.05
CA ARG A 12 15.61 5.70 51.40
C ARG A 12 15.44 6.19 49.96
N GLN A 13 15.60 7.50 49.73
CA GLN A 13 15.56 8.06 48.38
C GLN A 13 16.71 7.54 47.52
N PHE A 14 17.92 7.44 48.08
CA PHE A 14 19.07 6.87 47.40
C PHE A 14 18.80 5.41 46.98
N LEU A 15 18.30 4.58 47.89
CA LEU A 15 17.96 3.18 47.59
C LEU A 15 16.84 3.03 46.56
N ASN A 16 15.80 3.88 46.62
CA ASN A 16 14.72 3.84 45.64
C ASN A 16 15.23 4.23 44.24
N TYR A 17 16.07 5.28 44.14
CA TYR A 17 16.61 5.70 42.85
C TYR A 17 17.56 4.66 42.25
N THR A 18 18.42 4.02 43.05
CA THR A 18 19.30 2.97 42.53
C THR A 18 18.52 1.73 42.13
N LEU A 19 17.54 1.30 42.92
CA LEU A 19 16.72 0.14 42.60
C LEU A 19 15.87 0.36 41.36
N THR A 20 15.19 1.51 41.26
CA THR A 20 14.39 1.86 40.07
C THR A 20 15.29 2.10 38.84
N GLY A 21 16.46 2.71 39.01
CA GLY A 21 17.40 2.93 37.91
C GLY A 21 17.96 1.63 37.33
N VAL A 22 18.44 0.73 38.19
CA VAL A 22 18.96 -0.58 37.76
C VAL A 22 17.83 -1.46 37.20
N GLY A 23 16.69 -1.52 37.89
CA GLY A 23 15.52 -2.27 37.42
C GLY A 23 15.00 -1.75 36.07
N GLY A 24 14.94 -0.43 35.89
CA GLY A 24 14.57 0.21 34.63
C GLY A 24 15.55 -0.10 33.51
N PHE A 25 16.87 -0.08 33.78
CA PHE A 25 17.88 -0.45 32.78
C PHE A 25 17.76 -1.92 32.35
N MET A 26 17.58 -2.84 33.30
CA MET A 26 17.40 -4.26 32.98
C MET A 26 16.12 -4.51 32.17
N ALA A 27 15.01 -3.88 32.56
CA ALA A 27 13.75 -3.97 31.83
C ALA A 27 13.88 -3.40 30.42
N ALA A 28 14.52 -2.24 30.26
CA ALA A 28 14.77 -1.63 28.96
C ALA A 28 15.65 -2.53 28.08
N GLY A 29 16.70 -3.14 28.64
CA GLY A 29 17.56 -4.07 27.91
C GLY A 29 16.83 -5.30 27.37
N MET A 30 15.83 -5.80 28.11
CA MET A 30 15.00 -6.93 27.66
C MET A 30 13.94 -6.52 26.64
N LEU A 31 13.32 -5.35 26.80
CA LEU A 31 12.22 -4.89 25.94
C LEU A 31 12.71 -4.25 24.64
N ALA A 32 13.87 -3.59 24.65
CA ALA A 32 14.42 -2.91 23.48
C ALA A 32 14.51 -3.79 22.21
N PRO A 33 15.04 -5.03 22.24
CA PRO A 33 15.07 -5.86 21.03
C PRO A 33 13.68 -6.27 20.54
N MET A 34 12.72 -6.51 21.44
CA MET A 34 11.35 -6.86 21.06
C MET A 34 10.62 -5.68 20.41
N VAL A 35 10.79 -4.48 20.97
CA VAL A 35 10.26 -3.24 20.40
C VAL A 35 10.91 -2.97 19.04
N ARG A 36 12.23 -3.14 18.93
CA ARG A 36 12.93 -2.97 17.65
C ARG A 36 12.43 -3.96 16.60
N PHE A 37 12.29 -5.23 16.95
CA PHE A 37 11.75 -6.26 16.06
C PHE A 37 10.33 -5.93 15.59
N ALA A 38 9.45 -5.46 16.49
CA ALA A 38 8.09 -5.10 16.11
C ALA A 38 8.04 -3.89 15.15
N ILE A 39 8.98 -2.95 15.28
CA ILE A 39 8.97 -1.69 14.52
C ILE A 39 9.87 -1.76 13.26
N ASP A 40 10.81 -2.70 13.20
CA ASP A 40 11.80 -2.78 12.12
C ASP A 40 11.22 -2.84 10.71
N PRO A 41 10.19 -3.65 10.43
CA PRO A 41 9.57 -3.67 9.11
C PRO A 41 9.08 -2.30 8.62
N VAL A 42 8.62 -1.44 9.55
CA VAL A 42 8.10 -0.11 9.24
C VAL A 42 9.22 0.91 8.98
N LEU A 43 10.42 0.65 9.49
CA LEU A 43 11.58 1.54 9.35
C LEU A 43 12.48 1.19 8.17
N GLN A 44 12.22 0.05 7.50
CA GLN A 44 12.95 -0.31 6.29
C GLN A 44 12.52 0.61 5.13
N PRO A 45 13.47 1.05 4.28
CA PRO A 45 13.14 1.85 3.11
C PRO A 45 12.27 1.04 2.15
N ASP A 46 11.24 1.69 1.60
CA ASP A 46 10.41 1.14 0.52
C ASP A 46 11.26 1.14 -0.76
N GLU A 47 11.87 0.00 -1.08
CA GLU A 47 12.52 -0.19 -2.39
C GLU A 47 11.40 -0.22 -3.44
N GLY A 48 11.29 0.86 -4.22
CA GLY A 48 10.24 1.03 -5.22
C GLY A 48 10.04 -0.23 -6.04
N GLY A 49 8.77 -0.68 -6.14
CA GLY A 49 8.42 -2.00 -6.63
C GLY A 49 9.02 -2.33 -8.00
N GLU A 50 9.65 -3.50 -8.08
CA GLU A 50 10.20 -4.03 -9.32
C GLU A 50 9.08 -4.19 -10.38
N PHE A 51 9.40 -3.85 -11.63
CA PHE A 51 8.47 -4.03 -12.74
C PHE A 51 8.28 -5.52 -13.02
N VAL A 52 7.06 -6.01 -12.83
CA VAL A 52 6.70 -7.41 -13.03
C VAL A 52 5.98 -7.59 -14.36
N SER A 53 6.30 -8.66 -15.09
CA SER A 53 5.61 -8.94 -16.35
C SER A 53 4.13 -9.28 -16.12
N ALA A 54 3.25 -8.53 -16.81
CA ALA A 54 1.82 -8.79 -16.84
C ALA A 54 1.43 -9.93 -17.79
N LYS A 55 2.41 -10.59 -18.44
CA LYS A 55 2.21 -11.72 -19.38
C LYS A 55 1.24 -11.43 -20.53
N ILE A 56 1.02 -10.16 -20.86
CA ILE A 56 0.19 -9.72 -21.98
C ILE A 56 1.07 -8.97 -22.99
N SER A 57 0.88 -9.27 -24.27
CA SER A 57 1.53 -8.55 -25.35
C SER A 57 0.82 -7.22 -25.60
N GLU A 58 1.55 -6.22 -26.08
CA GLU A 58 0.95 -4.93 -26.46
C GLU A 58 -0.13 -5.08 -27.54
N GLU A 59 0.01 -6.07 -28.41
CA GLU A 59 -0.90 -6.33 -29.53
C GLU A 59 -2.27 -6.85 -29.07
N ASP A 60 -2.31 -7.55 -27.94
CA ASP A 60 -3.54 -8.11 -27.36
C ASP A 60 -4.37 -7.07 -26.59
N ILE A 61 -3.80 -5.89 -26.31
CA ILE A 61 -4.46 -4.83 -25.56
C ILE A 61 -5.41 -4.08 -26.49
N THR A 62 -6.70 -4.13 -26.16
CA THR A 62 -7.80 -3.50 -26.90
C THR A 62 -8.28 -2.22 -26.23
N THR A 63 -9.23 -1.52 -26.85
CA THR A 63 -9.91 -0.36 -26.26
C THR A 63 -10.88 -0.72 -25.13
N GLU A 64 -11.27 -1.99 -25.04
CA GLU A 64 -12.05 -2.52 -23.92
C GLU A 64 -11.14 -2.98 -22.77
N PRO A 65 -11.46 -2.61 -21.51
CA PRO A 65 -10.79 -3.10 -20.31
C PRO A 65 -10.74 -4.62 -20.23
N LYS A 66 -9.52 -5.17 -20.15
CA LYS A 66 -9.26 -6.59 -19.92
C LYS A 66 -8.64 -6.82 -18.55
N ARG A 67 -9.12 -7.87 -17.86
CA ARG A 67 -8.58 -8.29 -16.57
C ARG A 67 -7.31 -9.10 -16.80
N VAL A 68 -6.20 -8.63 -16.27
CA VAL A 68 -4.89 -9.29 -16.35
C VAL A 68 -4.41 -9.62 -14.95
N ALA A 69 -4.01 -10.88 -14.73
CA ALA A 69 -3.45 -11.34 -13.46
C ALA A 69 -1.94 -11.53 -13.59
N PHE A 70 -1.18 -11.09 -12.59
CA PHE A 70 0.28 -11.15 -12.56
C PHE A 70 0.78 -11.44 -11.15
N ASN A 71 1.95 -12.07 -11.04
CA ASN A 71 2.47 -12.54 -9.75
C ASN A 71 3.58 -11.61 -9.28
N VAL A 72 3.39 -10.99 -8.11
CA VAL A 72 4.37 -10.09 -7.50
C VAL A 72 4.95 -10.78 -6.27
N GLU A 73 6.27 -10.79 -6.15
CA GLU A 73 6.93 -11.15 -4.90
C GLU A 73 6.82 -9.97 -3.94
N GLN A 74 6.21 -10.19 -2.78
CA GLN A 74 6.12 -9.20 -1.73
C GLN A 74 6.78 -9.71 -0.45
N VAL A 75 7.45 -8.79 0.24
CA VAL A 75 7.96 -9.02 1.59
C VAL A 75 6.98 -8.38 2.57
N ASP A 76 6.25 -9.20 3.32
CA ASP A 76 5.37 -8.75 4.40
C ASP A 76 6.08 -8.96 5.75
N ALA A 77 6.72 -7.88 6.21
CA ALA A 77 7.54 -7.84 7.40
C ALA A 77 8.67 -8.88 7.43
N TRP A 78 8.38 -10.07 7.94
CA TRP A 78 9.35 -11.15 8.14
C TRP A 78 9.13 -12.33 7.20
N TYR A 79 8.19 -12.20 6.26
CA TYR A 79 7.78 -13.27 5.36
C TYR A 79 7.82 -12.81 3.91
N GLU A 80 8.41 -13.63 3.05
CA GLU A 80 8.37 -13.46 1.60
C GLU A 80 7.25 -14.33 1.04
N SER A 81 6.45 -13.76 0.13
CA SER A 81 5.36 -14.48 -0.52
C SER A 81 5.13 -13.98 -1.94
N THR A 82 4.73 -14.88 -2.83
CA THR A 82 4.27 -14.52 -4.16
C THR A 82 2.76 -14.35 -4.12
N VAL A 83 2.28 -13.14 -4.39
CA VAL A 83 0.86 -12.81 -4.46
C VAL A 83 0.42 -12.59 -5.91
N GLU A 84 -0.75 -13.11 -6.26
CA GLU A 84 -1.39 -12.78 -7.53
C GLU A 84 -2.11 -11.44 -7.40
N LYS A 85 -1.64 -10.43 -8.13
CA LYS A 85 -2.32 -9.15 -8.30
C LYS A 85 -3.08 -9.12 -9.62
N VAL A 86 -4.04 -8.22 -9.69
CA VAL A 86 -4.91 -8.05 -10.86
C VAL A 86 -4.86 -6.59 -11.29
N ALA A 87 -4.86 -6.35 -12.60
CA ALA A 87 -5.01 -5.05 -13.20
C ALA A 87 -6.09 -5.07 -14.30
N TRP A 88 -6.78 -3.95 -14.47
CA TRP A 88 -7.58 -3.68 -15.65
C TRP A 88 -6.73 -2.93 -16.67
N VAL A 89 -6.49 -3.52 -17.82
CA VAL A 89 -5.61 -2.96 -18.86
C VAL A 89 -6.39 -2.69 -20.13
N TYR A 90 -6.24 -1.50 -20.71
CA TYR A 90 -6.78 -1.13 -22.01
C TYR A 90 -5.98 -0.01 -22.68
N LYS A 91 -6.24 0.19 -23.98
CA LYS A 91 -5.76 1.34 -24.76
C LYS A 91 -6.81 2.43 -24.82
N GLN A 92 -6.38 3.67 -24.62
CA GLN A 92 -7.17 4.85 -24.94
C GLN A 92 -7.18 5.11 -26.44
N GLU A 93 -8.05 6.03 -26.88
CA GLU A 93 -8.18 6.42 -28.29
C GLU A 93 -6.90 7.04 -28.87
N ASP A 94 -6.08 7.67 -28.01
CA ASP A 94 -4.78 8.24 -28.37
C ASP A 94 -3.65 7.19 -28.46
N GLY A 95 -3.96 5.92 -28.19
CA GLY A 95 -3.01 4.81 -28.18
C GLY A 95 -2.25 4.63 -26.87
N SER A 96 -2.47 5.48 -25.86
CA SER A 96 -1.87 5.32 -24.53
C SER A 96 -2.46 4.11 -23.80
N ILE A 97 -1.65 3.41 -23.01
CA ILE A 97 -2.09 2.28 -22.21
C ILE A 97 -2.44 2.78 -20.81
N ILE A 98 -3.60 2.37 -20.31
CA ILE A 98 -3.99 2.54 -18.92
C ILE A 98 -4.00 1.16 -18.26
N ALA A 99 -3.39 1.07 -17.08
CA ALA A 99 -3.47 -0.09 -16.20
C ALA A 99 -4.03 0.37 -14.84
N LEU A 100 -5.28 0.02 -14.53
CA LEU A 100 -5.95 0.41 -13.28
C LEU A 100 -5.86 -0.70 -12.24
N ASP A 101 -5.69 -0.30 -10.98
CA ASP A 101 -5.91 -1.17 -9.82
C ASP A 101 -7.42 -1.38 -9.63
N PRO A 102 -7.91 -2.63 -9.66
CA PRO A 102 -9.32 -2.93 -9.43
C PRO A 102 -9.76 -2.75 -7.97
N THR A 103 -8.87 -2.34 -7.06
CA THR A 103 -9.18 -2.15 -5.64
C THR A 103 -10.06 -0.91 -5.42
N CYS A 104 -11.29 -1.13 -4.99
CA CYS A 104 -12.25 -0.06 -4.70
C CYS A 104 -11.76 0.81 -3.53
N THR A 105 -11.70 2.13 -3.73
CA THR A 105 -11.20 3.10 -2.74
C THR A 105 -12.12 3.32 -1.54
N HIS A 106 -13.29 2.67 -1.50
CA HIS A 106 -14.15 2.66 -0.33
C HIS A 106 -13.58 1.76 0.78
N LEU A 107 -13.50 0.45 0.55
CA LEU A 107 -13.09 -0.56 1.53
C LEU A 107 -12.27 -1.73 0.94
N GLY A 108 -11.80 -1.61 -0.31
CA GLY A 108 -10.88 -2.58 -0.92
C GLY A 108 -11.52 -3.77 -1.64
N CYS A 109 -12.82 -3.77 -1.90
CA CYS A 109 -13.44 -4.78 -2.78
C CYS A 109 -12.91 -4.67 -4.23
N PHE A 110 -12.92 -5.77 -4.98
CA PHE A 110 -12.62 -5.74 -6.42
C PHE A 110 -13.77 -5.11 -7.21
N VAL A 111 -13.43 -4.23 -8.14
CA VAL A 111 -14.36 -3.65 -9.12
C VAL A 111 -14.30 -4.41 -10.44
N GLY A 112 -15.45 -4.55 -11.09
CA GLY A 112 -15.55 -5.19 -12.41
C GLY A 112 -16.03 -4.23 -13.48
N TRP A 113 -15.56 -4.44 -14.71
CA TRP A 113 -15.97 -3.66 -15.88
C TRP A 113 -17.26 -4.24 -16.47
N ASN A 114 -18.30 -3.41 -16.67
CA ASN A 114 -19.59 -3.85 -17.21
C ASN A 114 -20.29 -4.94 -16.37
N ASP A 115 -19.98 -5.04 -15.08
CA ASP A 115 -20.56 -6.04 -14.17
C ASP A 115 -22.00 -5.71 -13.74
N ASN A 116 -22.54 -4.55 -14.12
CA ASN A 116 -23.90 -4.13 -13.81
C ASN A 116 -24.62 -3.61 -15.05
N GLU A 117 -25.76 -4.22 -15.39
CA GLU A 117 -26.57 -3.85 -16.56
C GLU A 117 -27.10 -2.41 -16.50
N ASN A 118 -27.27 -1.84 -15.30
CA ASN A 118 -27.73 -0.46 -15.14
C ASN A 118 -26.62 0.57 -15.38
N TYR A 119 -25.36 0.13 -15.36
CA TYR A 119 -24.19 0.99 -15.49
C TYR A 119 -23.24 0.43 -16.56
N PRO A 120 -23.67 0.38 -17.84
CA PRO A 120 -22.79 0.00 -18.93
C PRO A 120 -21.64 1.01 -19.06
N GLU A 121 -20.49 0.54 -19.48
CA GLU A 121 -19.24 1.30 -19.66
C GLU A 121 -18.70 1.94 -18.37
N HIS A 122 -18.97 1.30 -17.23
CA HIS A 122 -18.47 1.71 -15.93
C HIS A 122 -17.77 0.56 -15.21
N PHE A 123 -16.84 0.90 -14.32
CA PHE A 123 -16.41 -0.03 -13.29
C PHE A 123 -17.40 0.03 -12.14
N TYR A 124 -17.92 -1.13 -11.76
CA TYR A 124 -18.92 -1.26 -10.70
C TYR A 124 -18.39 -2.15 -9.58
N CYS A 125 -18.65 -1.72 -8.35
CA CYS A 125 -18.31 -2.44 -7.12
C CYS A 125 -19.60 -2.96 -6.46
N PRO A 126 -19.86 -4.27 -6.45
CA PRO A 126 -21.11 -4.84 -5.93
C PRO A 126 -21.26 -4.75 -4.42
N CYS A 127 -20.20 -4.45 -3.67
CA CYS A 127 -20.25 -4.40 -2.20
C CYS A 127 -21.17 -3.29 -1.66
N HIS A 128 -21.15 -2.10 -2.27
CA HIS A 128 -21.89 -0.92 -1.82
C HIS A 128 -22.30 0.00 -2.99
N ASP A 129 -22.47 -0.54 -4.20
CA ASP A 129 -22.81 0.24 -5.40
C ASP A 129 -21.79 1.34 -5.75
N GLY A 130 -20.50 1.06 -5.55
CA GLY A 130 -19.44 1.98 -5.95
C GLY A 130 -19.31 2.03 -7.47
N LEU A 131 -19.12 3.22 -8.03
CA LEU A 131 -19.05 3.44 -9.48
C LEU A 131 -17.84 4.27 -9.84
N TYR A 132 -17.20 3.88 -10.95
CA TYR A 132 -16.12 4.63 -11.57
C TYR A 132 -16.35 4.70 -13.08
N THR A 133 -15.93 5.81 -13.67
CA THR A 133 -15.88 5.96 -15.13
C THR A 133 -14.86 5.01 -15.74
N LYS A 134 -14.85 4.87 -17.08
CA LYS A 134 -13.82 4.11 -17.80
C LYS A 134 -12.39 4.51 -17.42
N ASP A 135 -12.17 5.79 -17.18
CA ASP A 135 -10.86 6.29 -16.77
C ASP A 135 -10.53 5.94 -15.32
N GLY A 136 -11.43 5.35 -14.55
CA GLY A 136 -11.24 5.03 -13.14
C GLY A 136 -11.54 6.18 -12.19
N VAL A 137 -12.14 7.28 -12.67
CA VAL A 137 -12.57 8.39 -11.80
C VAL A 137 -13.84 7.99 -11.07
N ASN A 138 -13.87 8.19 -9.75
CA ASN A 138 -15.05 7.90 -8.95
C ASN A 138 -16.23 8.80 -9.33
N VAL A 139 -17.41 8.21 -9.45
CA VAL A 139 -18.63 8.95 -9.80
C VAL A 139 -19.17 9.69 -8.57
N PRO A 140 -19.51 10.99 -8.67
CA PRO A 140 -20.08 11.74 -7.54
C PRO A 140 -21.37 11.10 -6.99
N ASN A 141 -21.60 11.25 -5.68
CA ASN A 141 -22.74 10.67 -4.95
C ASN A 141 -22.73 9.13 -4.87
N THR A 142 -21.56 8.51 -5.00
CA THR A 142 -21.35 7.07 -4.77
C THR A 142 -20.30 6.87 -3.66
N PRO A 143 -20.22 5.70 -3.00
CA PRO A 143 -19.34 5.53 -1.83
C PRO A 143 -17.81 5.71 -2.03
N PRO A 144 -17.22 5.39 -3.21
CA PRO A 144 -15.80 5.63 -3.46
C PRO A 144 -15.35 7.08 -3.21
N THR A 145 -14.33 7.25 -2.37
CA THR A 145 -13.85 8.58 -1.96
C THR A 145 -12.77 9.14 -2.89
N ALA A 146 -12.12 8.30 -3.69
CA ALA A 146 -11.04 8.68 -4.60
C ALA A 146 -11.08 7.87 -5.91
N PRO A 147 -10.42 8.33 -6.99
CA PRO A 147 -10.21 7.55 -8.21
C PRO A 147 -9.43 6.25 -7.96
N LEU A 148 -9.59 5.27 -8.84
CA LEU A 148 -8.75 4.07 -8.85
C LEU A 148 -7.28 4.45 -9.05
N ALA A 149 -6.40 3.74 -8.35
CA ALA A 149 -4.97 3.87 -8.53
C ALA A 149 -4.55 3.35 -9.92
N VAL A 150 -3.47 3.89 -10.45
CA VAL A 150 -2.91 3.49 -11.74
C VAL A 150 -1.61 2.77 -11.49
N TYR A 151 -1.40 1.62 -12.10
CA TYR A 151 -0.11 0.95 -12.09
C TYR A 151 0.87 1.72 -12.97
N GLU A 152 2.07 1.97 -12.45
CA GLU A 152 3.20 2.29 -13.32
C GLU A 152 3.38 1.17 -14.33
N HIS A 153 3.67 1.51 -15.57
CA HIS A 153 3.83 0.51 -16.60
C HIS A 153 4.99 0.83 -17.54
N LYS A 154 5.56 -0.23 -18.10
CA LYS A 154 6.61 -0.15 -19.11
C LYS A 154 6.36 -1.22 -20.17
N ILE A 155 6.63 -0.90 -21.42
CA ILE A 155 6.64 -1.88 -22.50
C ILE A 155 8.08 -2.21 -22.82
N GLU A 156 8.45 -3.48 -22.68
CA GLU A 156 9.76 -3.99 -23.12
C GLU A 156 9.58 -5.20 -24.00
N ASN A 157 10.19 -5.19 -25.19
CA ASN A 157 10.09 -6.28 -26.18
C ASN A 157 8.64 -6.66 -26.54
N GLY A 158 7.73 -5.68 -26.55
CA GLY A 158 6.30 -5.89 -26.85
C GLY A 158 5.49 -6.52 -25.72
N ILE A 159 6.06 -6.67 -24.52
CA ILE A 159 5.37 -7.21 -23.33
C ILE A 159 5.14 -6.07 -22.34
N LEU A 160 3.94 -6.04 -21.76
CA LEU A 160 3.59 -5.10 -20.69
C LEU A 160 4.17 -5.56 -19.34
N TYR A 161 4.88 -4.64 -18.68
CA TYR A 161 5.33 -4.78 -17.30
C TYR A 161 4.59 -3.76 -16.44
N LEU A 162 4.20 -4.17 -15.24
CA LEU A 162 3.50 -3.34 -14.25
C LEU A 162 4.34 -3.24 -12.98
N GLY A 163 4.48 -2.01 -12.47
CA GLY A 163 5.20 -1.67 -11.24
C GLY A 163 4.24 -1.43 -10.07
N LYS A 164 4.55 -0.41 -9.26
CA LYS A 164 3.73 -0.02 -8.10
C LYS A 164 2.45 0.69 -8.55
N ALA A 165 1.35 0.48 -7.82
CA ALA A 165 0.14 1.27 -7.99
C ALA A 165 0.31 2.64 -7.33
N ILE A 166 0.09 3.71 -8.09
CA ILE A 166 0.20 5.10 -7.64
C ILE A 166 -1.21 5.70 -7.57
N PRO A 167 -1.58 6.35 -6.46
CA PRO A 167 -2.82 7.14 -6.39
C PRO A 167 -2.81 8.26 -7.43
N ARG A 168 -3.91 8.44 -8.15
CA ARG A 168 -3.98 9.42 -9.26
C ARG A 168 -3.84 10.90 -8.81
N GLU A 169 -4.01 11.21 -7.53
CA GLU A 169 -3.72 12.57 -7.03
C GLU A 169 -2.23 12.97 -7.18
N GLU A 170 -1.35 11.97 -7.35
CA GLU A 170 0.11 12.12 -7.45
C GLU A 170 0.68 11.78 -8.84
N ALA A 171 -0.18 11.52 -9.84
CA ALA A 171 0.21 11.08 -11.21
C ALA A 171 0.09 12.18 -12.26
#